data_AF-A0A0C2FWU7-F1
#
_entry.id   AF-A0A0C2FWU7-F1
#
_cell.length_a   1.000
_cell.length_b   1.000
_cell.length_c   1.000
_cell.angle_alpha   90.00
_cell.angle_beta   90.00
_cell.angle_gamma   90.00
#
_symmetry.space_group_name_H-M   'P 1'
#
loop_
_entity.id
_entity.type
_entity.pdbx_description
1 polymer ?
#
loop_
_entity_poly.entity_id
_entity_poly.type
_entity_poly.pdbx_seq_one_letter_code
_entity_poly.pdbx_strand_id
1 'polypeptide(L)'
;NGYLHPCFQQLIPHEYQSAVVQADAVLAIQAELRSKDIAVSLNDFIIKAAALALRAVPEVNVQYSAESQQVNYLPNVDVSVAVATPTGLITPIVTSADILGVQDISARVKELAKRARENKLQPNEFQGGTFTISNLGMFGSVEQFTAIINPPQAAILAVGGTRMELDENFKPLNK
;
A
#
# COMPACT_ATOMS: atom_id res chain seq x y z
N ASN A 1 -13.82 -29.64 -26.08
CA ASN A 1 -12.59 -29.43 -25.29
C ASN A 1 -12.18 -27.97 -25.25
N GLY A 2 -13.05 -27.10 -24.73
CA GLY A 2 -12.72 -25.71 -24.44
C GLY A 2 -12.40 -25.62 -22.95
N TYR A 3 -11.12 -25.58 -22.59
CA TYR A 3 -10.69 -25.25 -21.24
C TYR A 3 -11.07 -23.79 -20.98
N LEU A 4 -12.15 -23.59 -20.21
CA LEU A 4 -12.40 -22.33 -19.53
C LEU A 4 -11.20 -22.11 -18.59
N HIS A 5 -10.35 -21.15 -18.94
CA HIS A 5 -9.37 -20.62 -17.99
C HIS A 5 -10.14 -20.21 -16.73
N PRO A 6 -9.85 -20.79 -15.55
CA PRO A 6 -10.50 -20.35 -14.33
C PRO A 6 -10.13 -18.90 -14.12
N CYS A 7 -11.15 -18.04 -14.02
CA CYS A 7 -10.98 -16.66 -13.64
C CYS A 7 -10.32 -16.66 -12.24
N PHE A 8 -9.13 -16.05 -12.11
CA PHE A 8 -8.29 -16.07 -10.90
C PHE A 8 -9.00 -15.62 -9.61
N GLN A 9 -10.18 -14.99 -9.71
CA GLN A 9 -11.00 -14.56 -8.57
C GLN A 9 -11.52 -15.71 -7.69
N GLN A 10 -11.45 -16.97 -8.13
CA GLN A 10 -12.21 -18.06 -7.48
C GLN A 10 -11.47 -18.88 -6.40
N LEU A 11 -10.19 -18.61 -6.12
CA LEU A 11 -9.36 -19.48 -5.25
C LEU A 11 -9.01 -18.90 -3.87
N ILE A 12 -9.20 -17.60 -3.63
CA ILE A 12 -8.94 -16.97 -2.32
C ILE A 12 -10.27 -16.48 -1.75
N PRO A 13 -10.75 -16.97 -0.60
CA PRO A 13 -11.91 -16.37 0.07
C PRO A 13 -11.53 -14.95 0.50
N HIS A 14 -12.10 -13.94 -0.18
CA HIS A 14 -11.80 -12.54 0.13
C HIS A 14 -12.71 -12.07 1.27
N GLU A 15 -12.11 -11.68 2.37
CA GLU A 15 -12.77 -10.91 3.41
C GLU A 15 -12.35 -9.44 3.28
N TYR A 16 -13.31 -8.54 3.41
CA TYR A 16 -13.07 -7.10 3.33
C TYR A 16 -13.44 -6.44 4.66
N GLN A 17 -12.49 -5.71 5.23
CA GLN A 17 -12.71 -4.90 6.43
C GLN A 17 -12.32 -3.45 6.13
N SER A 18 -13.09 -2.51 6.65
CA SER A 18 -12.82 -1.08 6.49
C SER A 18 -12.83 -0.37 7.84
N ALA A 19 -11.96 0.63 7.96
CA ALA A 19 -11.88 1.50 9.13
C ALA A 19 -11.61 2.94 8.67
N VAL A 20 -12.16 3.89 9.43
CA VAL A 20 -11.82 5.32 9.30
C VAL A 20 -10.76 5.63 10.35
N VAL A 21 -9.71 6.32 9.93
CA VAL A 21 -8.55 6.64 10.79
C VAL A 21 -8.32 8.14 10.79
N GLN A 22 -8.08 8.71 11.97
CA GLN A 22 -7.71 10.12 12.12
C GLN A 22 -6.29 10.35 11.57
N ALA A 23 -6.15 11.30 10.65
CA ALA A 23 -4.89 11.59 9.95
C ALA A 23 -4.21 12.87 10.45
N ASP A 24 -4.84 13.64 11.34
CA ASP A 24 -4.45 15.01 11.72
C ASP A 24 -3.03 15.09 12.25
N ALA A 25 -2.66 14.20 13.17
CA ALA A 25 -1.31 14.17 13.75
C ALA A 25 -0.24 13.89 12.68
N VAL A 26 -0.52 12.98 11.75
CA VAL A 26 0.40 12.63 10.65
C VAL A 26 0.53 13.79 9.67
N LEU A 27 -0.58 14.49 9.36
CA LEU A 27 -0.58 15.68 8.52
C LEU A 27 0.19 16.84 9.14
N ALA A 28 0.08 17.03 10.46
CA ALA A 28 0.86 18.02 11.20
C ALA A 28 2.37 17.73 11.14
N ILE A 29 2.77 16.48 11.40
CA ILE A 29 4.18 16.05 11.30
C ILE A 29 4.68 16.23 9.86
N GLN A 30 3.88 15.86 8.86
CA GLN A 30 4.22 16.08 7.46
C GLN A 30 4.46 17.55 7.14
N ALA A 31 3.62 18.46 7.65
CA ALA A 31 3.78 19.90 7.45
C ALA A 31 5.06 20.42 8.11
N GLU A 32 5.40 19.95 9.31
CA GLU A 32 6.65 20.30 9.99
C GLU A 32 7.89 19.79 9.23
N LEU A 33 7.84 18.56 8.70
CA LEU A 33 8.95 18.04 7.90
C LEU A 33 9.12 18.83 6.60
N ARG A 34 8.01 19.22 5.96
CA ARG A 34 8.05 20.06 4.75
C ARG A 34 8.65 21.45 5.02
N SER A 35 8.41 22.05 6.18
CA SER A 35 9.03 23.34 6.53
C SER A 35 10.54 23.26 6.74
N LYS A 36 11.07 22.05 6.90
CA LYS A 36 12.51 21.74 6.99
C LYS A 36 13.06 21.17 5.67
N ASP A 37 12.38 21.40 4.54
CA ASP A 37 12.72 20.89 3.20
C ASP A 37 12.77 19.36 3.07
N ILE A 38 12.18 18.64 4.02
CA ILE A 38 12.06 17.18 3.98
C ILE A 38 10.77 16.83 3.25
N ALA A 39 10.89 16.54 1.95
CA ALA A 39 9.74 16.23 1.11
C ALA A 39 9.21 14.81 1.37
N VAL A 40 8.25 14.66 2.27
CA VAL A 40 7.50 13.42 2.53
C VAL A 40 6.03 13.53 2.12
N SER A 41 5.42 12.41 1.75
CA SER A 41 4.00 12.27 1.40
C SER A 41 3.25 11.48 2.47
N LEU A 42 1.92 11.56 2.47
CA LEU A 42 1.10 10.80 3.41
C LEU A 42 1.25 9.29 3.16
N ASN A 43 1.41 8.93 1.89
CA ASN A 43 1.64 7.55 1.46
C ASN A 43 2.91 6.96 2.09
N ASP A 44 3.97 7.76 2.28
CA ASP A 44 5.22 7.29 2.89
C ASP A 44 5.02 6.91 4.37
N PHE A 45 4.19 7.67 5.10
CA PHE A 45 3.80 7.33 6.47
C PHE A 45 2.93 6.08 6.51
N ILE A 46 2.00 5.93 5.58
CA ILE A 46 1.15 4.74 5.49
C ILE A 46 1.99 3.49 5.20
N ILE A 47 2.94 3.57 4.26
CA ILE A 47 3.88 2.47 3.98
C ILE A 47 4.65 2.10 5.25
N LYS A 48 5.18 3.09 5.97
CA LYS A 48 5.93 2.83 7.21
C LYS A 48 5.04 2.19 8.28
N ALA A 49 3.84 2.71 8.48
CA ALA A 49 2.90 2.19 9.48
C ALA A 49 2.46 0.75 9.14
N ALA A 50 2.12 0.49 7.88
CA ALA A 50 1.78 -0.85 7.40
C ALA A 50 2.96 -1.80 7.58
N ALA A 51 4.18 -1.38 7.26
CA ALA A 51 5.36 -2.23 7.40
C ALA A 51 5.65 -2.60 8.87
N LEU A 52 5.50 -1.64 9.79
CA LEU A 52 5.61 -1.91 11.23
C LEU A 52 4.50 -2.84 11.74
N ALA A 53 3.26 -2.66 11.25
CA ALA A 53 2.14 -3.53 11.61
C ALA A 53 2.37 -4.97 11.11
N LEU A 54 2.85 -5.15 9.88
CA LEU A 54 3.21 -6.46 9.30
C LEU A 54 4.35 -7.14 10.06
N ARG A 55 5.30 -6.36 10.58
CA ARG A 55 6.36 -6.88 11.46
C ARG A 55 5.81 -7.35 12.81
N ALA A 56 4.81 -6.66 13.35
CA ALA A 56 4.16 -7.00 14.62
C ALA A 56 3.17 -8.16 14.49
N VAL A 57 2.54 -8.32 13.32
CA VAL A 57 1.54 -9.35 13.00
C VAL A 57 2.00 -10.14 11.76
N PRO A 58 2.99 -11.04 11.91
CA PRO A 58 3.59 -11.76 10.79
C PRO A 58 2.61 -12.68 10.06
N GLU A 59 1.47 -13.04 10.66
CA GLU A 59 0.40 -13.84 10.08
C GLU A 59 -0.25 -13.17 8.87
N VAL A 60 -0.17 -11.84 8.77
CA VAL A 60 -0.62 -11.08 7.59
C VAL A 60 0.47 -11.04 6.52
N ASN A 61 1.75 -11.10 6.91
CA ASN A 61 2.89 -11.06 6.00
C ASN A 61 3.27 -12.47 5.50
N VAL A 62 2.33 -13.11 4.83
CA VAL A 62 2.48 -14.48 4.33
C VAL A 62 2.12 -14.58 2.85
N GLN A 63 2.64 -15.62 2.21
CA GLN A 63 2.22 -16.06 0.88
C GLN A 63 1.46 -17.37 0.96
N TYR A 64 0.36 -17.46 0.23
CA TYR A 64 -0.40 -18.70 0.11
C TYR A 64 -0.16 -19.34 -1.26
N SER A 65 0.30 -20.59 -1.25
CA SER A 65 0.44 -21.39 -2.47
C SER A 65 -0.79 -22.29 -2.61
N ALA A 66 -1.64 -22.00 -3.60
CA ALA A 66 -2.81 -22.82 -3.90
C ALA A 66 -2.44 -24.25 -4.34
N GLU A 67 -1.26 -24.42 -4.97
CA GLU A 67 -0.76 -25.70 -5.47
C GLU A 67 -0.33 -26.64 -4.34
N SER A 68 0.41 -26.12 -3.36
CA SER A 68 0.90 -26.90 -2.22
C SER A 68 -0.03 -26.84 -1.00
N GLN A 69 -1.04 -25.96 -1.02
CA GLN A 69 -1.91 -25.63 0.11
C GLN A 69 -1.13 -25.21 1.37
N GLN A 70 0.02 -24.55 1.17
CA GLN A 70 0.90 -24.11 2.26
C GLN A 70 0.90 -22.59 2.41
N VAL A 71 1.06 -22.16 3.66
CA VAL A 71 1.28 -20.78 4.05
C VAL A 71 2.77 -20.59 4.32
N ASN A 72 3.40 -19.68 3.58
CA ASN A 72 4.81 -19.34 3.70
C ASN A 72 4.95 -18.01 4.43
N TYR A 73 5.57 -18.04 5.61
CA TYR A 73 5.89 -16.84 6.37
C TYR A 73 7.10 -16.13 5.78
N LEU A 74 6.99 -14.82 5.59
CA LEU A 74 8.03 -14.04 4.96
C LEU A 74 8.82 -13.25 6.02
N PRO A 75 10.15 -13.42 6.12
CA PRO A 75 10.95 -12.75 7.13
C PRO A 75 11.14 -11.26 6.84
N ASN A 76 11.04 -10.85 5.58
CA ASN A 76 11.15 -9.46 5.14
C ASN A 76 9.76 -8.87 4.90
N VAL A 77 9.64 -7.56 5.12
CA VAL A 77 8.42 -6.80 4.84
C VAL A 77 8.67 -5.95 3.60
N ASP A 78 8.30 -6.48 2.44
CA ASP A 78 8.50 -5.81 1.15
C ASP A 78 7.16 -5.29 0.63
N VAL A 79 6.98 -3.97 0.68
CA VAL A 79 5.69 -3.34 0.41
C VAL A 79 5.61 -2.90 -1.05
N SER A 80 4.73 -3.53 -1.81
CA SER A 80 4.34 -3.10 -3.15
C SER A 80 3.42 -1.88 -3.08
N VAL A 81 3.72 -0.85 -3.87
CA VAL A 81 2.94 0.39 -3.91
C VAL A 81 2.37 0.57 -5.31
N ALA A 82 1.04 0.64 -5.43
CA ALA A 82 0.40 0.82 -6.72
C ALA A 82 0.64 2.24 -7.27
N VAL A 83 1.23 2.33 -8.46
CA VAL A 83 1.56 3.58 -9.15
C VAL A 83 0.94 3.57 -10.54
N ALA A 84 0.14 4.60 -10.85
CA ALA A 84 -0.39 4.80 -12.19
C ALA A 84 0.70 5.32 -13.15
N THR A 85 0.83 4.68 -14.30
CA THR A 85 1.74 5.04 -15.39
C THR A 85 0.98 5.14 -16.72
N PRO A 86 1.56 5.76 -17.77
CA PRO A 86 0.90 5.85 -19.07
C PRO A 86 0.56 4.49 -19.70
N THR A 87 1.31 3.45 -19.35
CA THR A 87 1.15 2.08 -19.85
C THR A 87 0.23 1.22 -18.98
N GLY A 88 -0.25 1.74 -17.85
CA GLY A 88 -1.14 1.03 -16.93
C GLY A 88 -0.74 1.19 -15.46
N LEU A 89 -1.25 0.31 -14.61
CA LEU A 89 -0.90 0.25 -13.20
C LEU A 89 0.32 -0.65 -12.99
N ILE A 90 1.35 -0.15 -12.31
CA ILE A 90 2.52 -0.93 -11.91
C ILE A 90 2.72 -0.84 -10.41
N THR A 91 3.25 -1.91 -9.80
CA THR A 91 3.38 -2.05 -8.34
C THR A 91 4.84 -2.19 -7.92
N PRO A 92 5.65 -1.11 -7.99
CA PRO A 92 7.01 -1.13 -7.49
C PRO A 92 7.08 -1.51 -6.01
N ILE A 93 8.18 -2.13 -5.61
CA ILE A 93 8.38 -2.72 -4.30
C ILE A 93 9.37 -1.87 -3.50
N VAL A 94 8.95 -1.44 -2.31
CA VAL A 94 9.83 -0.88 -1.29
C VAL A 94 10.32 -2.04 -0.42
N THR A 95 11.55 -2.47 -0.66
CA THR A 95 12.14 -3.61 0.06
C THR A 95 12.51 -3.25 1.50
N SER A 96 12.22 -4.16 2.43
CA SER A 96 12.50 -4.04 3.86
C SER A 96 11.97 -2.74 4.47
N ALA A 97 10.72 -2.39 4.13
CA ALA A 97 10.10 -1.13 4.54
C ALA A 97 9.98 -0.98 6.08
N ASP A 98 10.03 -2.09 6.82
CA ASP A 98 9.94 -2.12 8.27
C ASP A 98 11.19 -1.53 8.96
N ILE A 99 12.37 -1.65 8.35
CA ILE A 99 13.62 -1.11 8.90
C ILE A 99 14.00 0.28 8.37
N LEU A 100 13.33 0.76 7.32
CA LEU A 100 13.63 2.07 6.71
C LEU A 100 13.03 3.25 7.47
N GLY A 101 13.71 4.40 7.44
CA GLY A 101 13.11 5.67 7.86
C GLY A 101 12.06 6.16 6.86
N VAL A 102 11.13 7.01 7.30
CA VAL A 102 10.09 7.59 6.41
C VAL A 102 10.71 8.40 5.26
N GLN A 103 11.84 9.06 5.51
CA GLN A 103 12.58 9.79 4.48
C GLN A 103 13.15 8.86 3.41
N ASP A 104 13.75 7.73 3.83
CA ASP A 104 14.30 6.73 2.91
C ASP A 104 13.19 6.07 2.09
N ILE A 105 12.05 5.77 2.72
CA ILE A 105 10.86 5.28 2.02
C ILE A 105 10.44 6.29 0.95
N SER A 106 10.34 7.58 1.31
CA SER A 106 9.95 8.62 0.35
C SER A 106 10.93 8.74 -0.82
N ALA A 107 12.23 8.68 -0.55
CA ALA A 107 13.26 8.70 -1.59
C ALA A 107 13.13 7.50 -2.54
N ARG A 108 12.99 6.28 -1.99
CA ARG A 108 12.82 5.05 -2.77
C ARG A 108 11.54 5.07 -3.59
N VAL A 109 10.41 5.46 -3.00
CA VAL A 109 9.11 5.54 -3.70
C VAL A 109 9.19 6.53 -4.86
N LYS A 110 9.81 7.70 -4.69
CA LYS A 110 9.99 8.68 -5.76
C LYS A 110 10.85 8.14 -6.89
N GLU A 111 11.95 7.48 -6.56
CA GLU A 111 12.86 6.88 -7.54
C GLU A 111 12.16 5.77 -8.34
N LEU A 112 11.48 4.86 -7.64
CA LEU A 112 10.70 3.78 -8.25
C LEU A 112 9.55 4.32 -9.10
N ALA A 113 8.82 5.33 -8.62
CA ALA A 113 7.74 5.96 -9.39
C ALA A 113 8.25 6.71 -10.63
N LYS A 114 9.43 7.32 -10.57
CA LYS A 114 10.08 7.93 -11.74
C LYS A 114 10.43 6.85 -12.77
N ARG A 115 11.10 5.78 -12.34
CA ARG A 115 11.49 4.66 -13.21
C ARG A 115 10.28 3.91 -13.78
N ALA A 116 9.21 3.79 -13.00
CA ALA A 116 7.92 3.25 -13.43
C ALA A 116 7.35 4.03 -14.61
N ARG A 117 7.27 5.36 -14.49
CA ARG A 117 6.77 6.24 -15.56
C ARG A 117 7.65 6.23 -16.80
N GLU A 118 8.96 6.02 -16.62
CA GLU A 118 9.93 5.90 -17.72
C GLU A 118 10.00 4.49 -18.33
N ASN A 119 9.24 3.50 -17.82
CA ASN A 119 9.32 2.07 -18.20
C ASN A 119 10.74 1.47 -18.05
N LYS A 120 11.46 1.90 -17.01
CA LYS A 120 12.84 1.46 -16.70
C LYS A 120 12.94 0.62 -15.43
N LEU A 121 11.81 0.17 -14.86
CA LEU A 121 11.83 -0.73 -13.72
C LEU A 121 12.31 -2.11 -14.15
N GLN A 122 13.19 -2.68 -13.34
CA GLN A 122 13.62 -4.06 -13.53
C GLN A 122 12.55 -5.03 -12.98
N PRO A 123 12.43 -6.25 -13.52
CA PRO A 123 11.44 -7.23 -13.06
C PRO A 123 11.43 -7.49 -11.55
N ASN A 124 12.61 -7.56 -10.93
CA ASN A 124 12.78 -7.74 -9.48
C ASN A 124 12.27 -6.55 -8.64
N GLU A 125 12.01 -5.39 -9.25
CA GLU A 125 11.54 -4.20 -8.53
C GLU A 125 10.01 -4.10 -8.48
N PHE A 126 9.29 -4.94 -9.22
CA PHE A 126 7.82 -4.99 -9.18
C PHE A 126 7.25 -6.40 -9.06
N GLN A 127 8.10 -7.43 -9.00
CA GLN A 127 7.72 -8.82 -8.76
C GLN A 127 8.29 -9.31 -7.42
N GLY A 128 7.46 -9.99 -6.62
CA GLY A 128 7.91 -10.62 -5.37
C GLY A 128 7.62 -9.84 -4.08
N GLY A 129 6.83 -8.76 -4.13
CA GLY A 129 6.41 -8.05 -2.91
C GLY A 129 5.59 -8.95 -1.98
N THR A 130 5.65 -8.67 -0.67
CA THR A 130 4.98 -9.46 0.36
C THR A 130 3.59 -8.92 0.70
N PHE A 131 3.38 -7.61 0.52
CA PHE A 131 2.13 -6.93 0.80
C PHE A 131 1.91 -5.79 -0.21
N THR A 132 0.66 -5.52 -0.60
CA THR A 132 0.35 -4.42 -1.52
C THR A 132 -0.43 -3.30 -0.84
N ILE A 133 -0.06 -2.06 -1.12
CA ILE A 133 -0.82 -0.86 -0.80
C ILE A 133 -1.27 -0.23 -2.10
N SER A 134 -2.58 -0.05 -2.23
CA SER A 134 -3.20 0.70 -3.31
C SER A 134 -3.78 1.99 -2.76
N ASN A 135 -3.29 3.12 -3.25
CA ASN A 135 -3.75 4.43 -2.82
C ASN A 135 -4.44 5.14 -3.97
N LEU A 136 -5.78 5.13 -3.95
CA LEU A 136 -6.61 5.87 -4.89
C LEU A 136 -7.10 7.20 -4.30
N GLY A 137 -6.83 7.45 -3.01
CA GLY A 137 -7.18 8.70 -2.33
C GLY A 137 -6.55 9.94 -2.95
N MET A 138 -5.42 9.80 -3.66
CA MET A 138 -4.81 10.91 -4.40
C MET A 138 -5.67 11.46 -5.54
N PHE A 139 -6.64 10.69 -6.04
CA PHE A 139 -7.55 11.12 -7.10
C PHE A 139 -8.79 11.86 -6.57
N GLY A 140 -8.89 12.10 -5.25
CA GLY A 140 -9.83 13.03 -4.63
C GLY A 140 -11.30 12.60 -4.58
N SER A 141 -11.67 11.51 -5.27
CA SER A 141 -13.07 11.08 -5.41
C SER A 141 -13.38 9.70 -4.79
N VAL A 142 -12.38 9.03 -4.22
CA VAL A 142 -12.52 7.66 -3.70
C VAL A 142 -12.43 7.67 -2.18
N GLU A 143 -13.56 7.48 -1.50
CA GLU A 143 -13.62 7.37 -0.04
C GLU A 143 -13.25 5.96 0.45
N GLN A 144 -13.78 4.95 -0.22
CA GLN A 144 -13.53 3.54 0.06
C GLN A 144 -13.54 2.79 -1.27
N PHE A 145 -12.63 1.84 -1.43
CA PHE A 145 -12.66 0.93 -2.56
C PHE A 145 -12.16 -0.45 -2.17
N THR A 146 -12.62 -1.43 -2.93
CA THR A 146 -12.23 -2.83 -2.76
C THR A 146 -11.06 -3.11 -3.66
N ALA A 147 -9.89 -3.36 -3.07
CA ALA A 147 -8.71 -3.78 -3.80
C ALA A 147 -8.70 -5.32 -3.96
N ILE A 148 -8.21 -5.79 -5.10
CA ILE A 148 -8.07 -7.22 -5.39
C ILE A 148 -6.68 -7.66 -4.92
N ILE A 149 -6.63 -8.71 -4.10
CA ILE A 149 -5.36 -9.29 -3.63
C ILE A 149 -4.50 -9.68 -4.83
N ASN A 150 -3.19 -9.42 -4.77
CA ASN A 150 -2.25 -9.81 -5.81
C ASN A 150 -1.59 -11.15 -5.43
N PRO A 151 -2.04 -12.31 -5.98
CA PRO A 151 -1.45 -13.59 -5.61
C PRO A 151 0.05 -13.62 -5.94
N PRO A 152 0.91 -14.22 -5.10
CA PRO A 152 0.58 -15.10 -3.96
C PRO A 152 0.40 -14.39 -2.61
N GLN A 153 0.28 -13.06 -2.56
CA GLN A 153 0.14 -12.31 -1.30
C GLN A 153 -1.17 -12.67 -0.58
N ALA A 154 -1.16 -12.57 0.76
CA ALA A 154 -2.34 -12.85 1.58
C ALA A 154 -3.28 -11.65 1.75
N ALA A 155 -2.79 -10.42 1.62
CA ALA A 155 -3.56 -9.22 1.91
C ALA A 155 -3.16 -8.02 1.05
N ILE A 156 -4.10 -7.08 0.91
CA ILE A 156 -3.91 -5.80 0.22
C ILE A 156 -4.60 -4.69 1.03
N LEU A 157 -3.95 -3.53 1.16
CA LEU A 157 -4.53 -2.35 1.80
C LEU A 157 -5.00 -1.35 0.74
N ALA A 158 -6.29 -1.03 0.78
CA ALA A 158 -6.89 0.04 -0.02
C ALA A 158 -6.97 1.32 0.81
N VAL A 159 -6.40 2.42 0.31
CA VAL A 159 -6.40 3.73 0.97
C VAL A 159 -7.21 4.74 0.18
N GLY A 160 -8.29 5.22 0.80
CA GLY A 160 -9.13 6.30 0.29
C GLY A 160 -8.57 7.70 0.58
N GLY A 161 -9.31 8.72 0.14
CA GLY A 161 -8.95 10.13 0.33
C GLY A 161 -9.12 10.60 1.76
N THR A 162 -8.32 11.60 2.15
CA THR A 162 -8.53 12.32 3.41
C THR A 162 -9.67 13.33 3.25
N ARG A 163 -10.62 13.34 4.19
CA ARG A 163 -11.70 14.34 4.26
C ARG A 163 -11.74 15.02 5.62
N MET A 164 -12.29 16.21 5.67
CA MET A 164 -12.62 16.86 6.94
C MET A 164 -13.92 16.25 7.47
N GLU A 165 -13.88 15.72 8.69
CA GLU A 165 -15.09 15.32 9.40
C GLU A 165 -15.44 16.37 10.46
N LEU A 166 -16.73 16.63 10.56
CA LEU A 166 -17.29 17.56 11.53
C LEU A 166 -17.90 16.77 12.69
N ASP A 167 -17.81 17.32 13.89
CA ASP A 167 -18.53 16.84 15.06
C ASP A 167 -20.04 17.17 14.96
N GLU A 168 -20.79 16.71 15.96
CA GLU A 168 -22.23 16.97 16.10
C GLU A 168 -22.60 18.46 16.17
N ASN A 169 -21.63 19.34 16.40
CA ASN A 169 -21.79 20.80 16.47
C ASN A 169 -21.29 21.50 15.20
N PHE A 170 -21.07 20.77 14.11
CA PHE A 170 -20.53 21.26 12.84
C PHE A 170 -19.14 21.90 12.96
N LYS A 171 -18.38 21.56 14.01
CA LYS A 171 -16.99 21.97 14.18
C LYS A 171 -16.07 20.87 13.65
N PRO A 172 -14.88 21.20 13.13
CA PRO A 172 -13.89 20.18 12.81
C PRO A 172 -13.62 19.34 14.06
N LEU A 173 -13.61 18.01 13.91
CA LEU A 173 -13.51 17.05 15.02
C LEU A 173 -12.24 17.20 15.89
N ASN A 174 -11.29 18.06 15.49
CA ASN A 174 -9.98 18.28 16.12
C ASN A 174 -9.58 19.77 16.25
N LYS A 175 -10.49 20.68 16.62
CA LYS A 175 -10.10 22.05 17.06
C LYS A 175 -10.39 22.31 18.53
#